data_AF-A0ABD4ZSQ3-F1
#
_entry.id   AF-A0ABD4ZSQ3-F1
#
_cell.length_a   1.000
_cell.length_b   1.000
_cell.length_c   1.000
_cell.angle_alpha   90.00
_cell.angle_beta   90.00
_cell.angle_gamma   90.00
#
_symmetry.space_group_name_H-M   'P 1'
#
loop_
_entity.id
_entity.type
_entity.pdbx_description
1 polymer ?
#
loop_
_entity_poly.entity_id
_entity_poly.type
_entity_poly.pdbx_seq_one_letter_code
_entity_poly.pdbx_strand_id
1 'polypeptide(L)'
;MVVSYSGIAGKRGKNPTKIVIHNDGGSQGATAAFYKGWLEHHQPELGFAHYYVASDGTYQAEVDGNSAWHCANYVGNRDYIGIEVCQSLGKESTFLENEQEAFKLAASLCKKYGLNPSVSVFPLHRELSATDCPHRSFALHGKANAGVKSYYVSQVQKYMGNTSNTGSNSSSKPSKPSASTGISIDGMWGIATTKRLQKYLGTTQDGVISHQYKQKYNQNIYSAQFDKTLIGSNVIKAMQKRLKAKGLYSGDLDGLCGQSTVKALQKAFGTTQDGVISPVSNMVSAMQKALNNNKLPF
;
A
#
# COMPACT_ATOMS: atom_id res chain seq x y z
N MET A 1 -26.01 7.83 14.60
CA MET A 1 -24.70 7.64 15.25
C MET A 1 -24.38 8.97 15.90
N VAL A 2 -24.24 9.02 17.23
CA VAL A 2 -23.79 10.24 17.94
C VAL A 2 -22.26 10.26 17.86
N VAL A 3 -21.69 11.38 17.42
CA VAL A 3 -20.24 11.57 17.29
C VAL A 3 -19.76 12.52 18.40
N SER A 4 -18.55 12.33 18.94
CA SER A 4 -18.10 13.09 20.12
C SER A 4 -18.03 14.60 19.88
N TYR A 5 -17.62 15.04 18.69
CA TYR A 5 -17.35 16.46 18.45
C TYR A 5 -18.41 17.22 17.67
N SER A 6 -19.32 16.49 17.01
CA SER A 6 -20.57 17.01 16.43
C SER A 6 -20.43 18.33 15.64
N GLY A 7 -19.34 18.49 14.88
CA GLY A 7 -19.10 19.64 14.01
C GLY A 7 -18.33 20.80 14.61
N ILE A 8 -17.66 20.62 15.76
CA ILE A 8 -16.89 21.68 16.42
C ILE A 8 -15.81 22.30 15.51
N ALA A 9 -15.20 21.49 14.64
CA ALA A 9 -14.20 21.95 13.67
C ALA A 9 -14.82 22.56 12.40
N GLY A 10 -16.16 22.68 12.35
CA GLY A 10 -16.91 23.29 11.26
C GLY A 10 -17.26 22.32 10.13
N LYS A 11 -18.31 22.67 9.36
CA LYS A 11 -18.72 21.90 8.18
C LYS A 11 -17.70 22.05 7.04
N ARG A 12 -17.38 20.95 6.36
CA ARG A 12 -16.50 20.93 5.18
C ARG A 12 -17.14 21.60 3.97
N GLY A 13 -18.45 21.45 3.81
CA GLY A 13 -19.24 22.04 2.72
C GLY A 13 -19.02 21.43 1.33
N LYS A 14 -18.18 20.40 1.21
CA LYS A 14 -17.86 19.68 -0.03
C LYS A 14 -17.42 18.25 0.29
N ASN A 15 -17.28 17.40 -0.72
CA ASN A 15 -16.68 16.08 -0.54
C ASN A 15 -15.19 16.21 -0.16
N PRO A 16 -14.66 15.30 0.68
CA PRO A 16 -13.25 15.27 1.00
C PRO A 16 -12.43 14.96 -0.26
N THR A 17 -11.25 15.58 -0.38
CA THR A 17 -10.40 15.43 -1.57
C THR A 17 -9.26 14.44 -1.40
N LYS A 18 -8.89 14.14 -0.15
CA LYS A 18 -7.77 13.25 0.22
C LYS A 18 -8.06 12.55 1.55
N ILE A 19 -7.25 11.55 1.87
CA ILE A 19 -7.29 10.80 3.13
C ILE A 19 -5.88 10.82 3.74
N VAL A 20 -5.77 11.27 4.99
CA VAL A 20 -4.54 11.19 5.78
C VAL A 20 -4.68 10.01 6.73
N ILE A 21 -3.80 9.03 6.58
CA ILE A 21 -3.70 7.88 7.48
C ILE A 21 -2.59 8.20 8.49
N HIS A 22 -2.98 8.22 9.76
CA HIS A 22 -2.16 8.60 10.89
C HIS A 22 -1.75 7.37 11.71
N ASN A 23 -0.80 7.57 12.62
CA ASN A 23 -0.46 6.62 13.66
C ASN A 23 -0.67 7.30 15.00
N ASP A 24 -1.54 6.73 15.82
CA ASP A 24 -2.13 7.36 16.99
C ASP A 24 -1.17 7.71 18.14
N GLY A 25 0.08 7.22 18.09
CA GLY A 25 1.03 7.29 19.19
C GLY A 25 0.60 6.50 20.44
N GLY A 26 -0.42 5.66 20.33
CA GLY A 26 -1.05 4.96 21.44
C GLY A 26 -0.39 3.63 21.78
N SER A 27 -0.47 3.24 23.05
CA SER A 27 0.01 1.95 23.54
C SER A 27 -0.91 0.79 23.12
N GLN A 28 -0.62 -0.44 23.55
CA GLN A 28 -1.45 -1.62 23.26
C GLN A 28 -2.90 -1.50 23.74
N GLY A 29 -3.19 -0.62 24.71
CA GLY A 29 -4.55 -0.37 25.23
C GLY A 29 -5.33 0.72 24.50
N ALA A 30 -4.72 1.42 23.53
CA ALA A 30 -5.35 2.51 22.80
C ALA A 30 -6.30 2.00 21.69
N THR A 31 -7.30 1.20 22.04
CA THR A 31 -8.25 0.59 21.10
C THR A 31 -9.33 1.58 20.61
N ALA A 32 -10.21 1.17 19.70
CA ALA A 32 -11.31 2.03 19.26
C ALA A 32 -12.31 2.30 20.40
N ALA A 33 -12.57 1.32 21.26
CA ALA A 33 -13.37 1.53 22.47
C ALA A 33 -12.71 2.50 23.46
N PHE A 34 -11.38 2.44 23.61
CA PHE A 34 -10.63 3.42 24.40
C PHE A 34 -10.83 4.84 23.84
N TYR A 35 -10.61 5.03 22.53
CA TYR A 35 -10.76 6.36 21.92
C TYR A 35 -12.19 6.87 21.98
N LYS A 36 -13.20 6.00 21.87
CA LYS A 36 -14.60 6.38 22.09
C LYS A 36 -14.81 7.03 23.46
N GLY A 37 -14.35 6.39 24.54
CA GLY A 37 -14.50 6.94 25.89
C GLY A 37 -13.58 8.13 26.17
N TRP A 38 -12.37 8.13 25.63
CA TRP A 38 -11.40 9.19 25.87
C TRP A 38 -11.75 10.49 25.14
N LEU A 39 -12.22 10.42 23.89
CA LEU A 39 -12.53 11.59 23.07
C LEU A 39 -13.80 12.34 23.55
N GLU A 40 -14.68 11.70 24.31
CA GLU A 40 -15.83 12.37 24.94
C GLU A 40 -15.40 13.40 26.01
N HIS A 41 -14.18 13.28 26.54
CA HIS A 41 -13.64 14.15 27.59
C HIS A 41 -12.35 14.88 27.15
N HIS A 42 -11.91 14.68 25.91
CA HIS A 42 -10.72 15.31 25.37
C HIS A 42 -11.01 16.74 24.93
N GLN A 43 -10.06 17.66 25.17
CA GLN A 43 -10.14 19.02 24.64
C GLN A 43 -9.93 18.98 23.12
N PRO A 44 -10.95 19.26 22.31
CA PRO A 44 -10.88 19.09 20.86
C PRO A 44 -9.71 19.85 20.23
N GLU A 45 -9.35 21.02 20.75
CA GLU A 45 -8.29 21.90 20.26
C GLU A 45 -6.90 21.24 20.24
N LEU A 46 -6.71 20.17 21.03
CA LEU A 46 -5.49 19.36 21.05
C LEU A 46 -5.43 18.33 19.92
N GLY A 47 -6.54 18.16 19.21
CA GLY A 47 -6.62 17.45 17.94
C GLY A 47 -7.44 16.18 17.99
N PHE A 48 -8.18 15.93 16.92
CA PHE A 48 -8.94 14.71 16.72
C PHE A 48 -9.07 14.40 15.23
N ALA A 49 -9.14 13.11 14.90
CA ALA A 49 -9.40 12.62 13.55
C ALA A 49 -10.87 12.21 13.38
N HIS A 50 -11.25 11.84 12.16
CA HIS A 50 -12.63 11.41 11.89
C HIS A 50 -12.86 9.97 12.36
N TYR A 51 -11.85 9.12 12.18
CA TYR A 51 -11.91 7.70 12.48
C TYR A 51 -10.71 7.24 13.30
N TYR A 52 -10.96 6.29 14.20
CA TYR A 52 -9.98 5.58 15.02
C TYR A 52 -10.19 4.09 14.81
N VAL A 53 -9.19 3.41 14.26
CA VAL A 53 -9.30 2.04 13.76
C VAL A 53 -8.37 1.12 14.53
N ALA A 54 -8.95 0.13 15.19
CA ALA A 54 -8.28 -0.87 16.01
C ALA A 54 -8.88 -2.27 15.78
N SER A 55 -8.32 -3.27 16.44
CA SER A 55 -8.75 -4.67 16.30
C SER A 55 -10.12 -4.94 16.92
N ASP A 56 -10.57 -4.10 17.86
CA ASP A 56 -11.90 -4.13 18.45
C ASP A 56 -12.95 -3.36 17.63
N GLY A 57 -12.54 -2.71 16.52
CA GLY A 57 -13.44 -2.09 15.56
C GLY A 57 -12.99 -0.71 15.09
N THR A 58 -13.93 0.05 14.53
CA THR A 58 -13.73 1.43 14.11
C THR A 58 -14.65 2.35 14.90
N TYR A 59 -14.07 3.35 15.54
CA TYR A 59 -14.82 4.45 16.16
C TYR A 59 -14.79 5.67 15.24
N GLN A 60 -15.97 6.23 14.93
CA GLN A 60 -16.12 7.46 14.16
C GLN A 60 -16.37 8.62 15.14
N ALA A 61 -15.35 9.45 15.36
CA ALA A 61 -15.40 10.60 16.26
C ALA A 61 -16.04 11.84 15.63
N GLU A 62 -16.10 11.89 14.30
CA GLU A 62 -16.69 12.99 13.53
C GLU A 62 -17.25 12.50 12.19
N VAL A 63 -18.35 13.10 11.74
CA VAL A 63 -18.97 12.76 10.46
C VAL A 63 -18.16 13.31 9.29
N ASP A 64 -18.16 12.61 8.16
CA ASP A 64 -17.31 12.91 7.00
C ASP A 64 -17.53 14.33 6.43
N GLY A 65 -18.75 14.84 6.56
CA GLY A 65 -19.16 16.18 6.09
C GLY A 65 -18.65 17.33 6.95
N ASN A 66 -18.07 17.03 8.11
CA ASN A 66 -17.40 17.99 8.97
C ASN A 66 -15.88 17.93 8.76
N SER A 67 -15.20 18.99 9.18
CA SER A 67 -13.74 19.04 9.30
C SER A 67 -13.31 18.36 10.60
N ALA A 68 -12.02 18.08 10.76
CA ALA A 68 -11.45 17.70 12.05
C ALA A 68 -10.06 18.32 12.23
N TRP A 69 -9.59 18.50 13.46
CA TRP A 69 -8.29 19.11 13.74
C TRP A 69 -7.17 18.06 13.84
N HIS A 70 -6.81 17.43 12.71
CA HIS A 70 -5.92 16.26 12.70
C HIS A 70 -4.56 16.45 12.01
N CYS A 71 -4.34 17.56 11.31
CA CYS A 71 -3.17 17.77 10.47
C CYS A 71 -2.26 18.91 10.91
N ALA A 72 -2.66 19.75 11.90
CA ALA A 72 -2.00 21.04 12.17
C ALA A 72 -1.78 21.87 10.88
N ASN A 73 -2.68 21.71 9.92
CA ASN A 73 -2.63 22.31 8.59
C ASN A 73 -4.06 22.68 8.19
N TYR A 74 -4.28 23.94 7.82
CA TYR A 74 -5.62 24.46 7.53
C TYR A 74 -6.34 23.67 6.42
N VAL A 75 -5.66 23.38 5.30
CA VAL A 75 -6.24 22.60 4.20
C VAL A 75 -6.41 21.15 4.61
N GLY A 76 -5.43 20.56 5.32
CA GLY A 76 -5.52 19.19 5.81
C GLY A 76 -6.74 18.95 6.70
N ASN A 77 -6.92 19.81 7.70
CA ASN A 77 -8.04 19.76 8.63
C ASN A 77 -9.40 19.93 7.94
N ARG A 78 -9.48 20.90 7.02
CA ARG A 78 -10.72 21.27 6.35
C ARG A 78 -11.12 20.32 5.23
N ASP A 79 -10.18 19.90 4.39
CA ASP A 79 -10.49 19.26 3.09
C ASP A 79 -10.21 17.76 3.04
N TYR A 80 -9.49 17.19 4.02
CA TYR A 80 -9.16 15.75 4.05
C TYR A 80 -9.91 14.99 5.15
N ILE A 81 -10.05 13.68 4.98
CA ILE A 81 -10.46 12.76 6.05
C ILE A 81 -9.21 12.29 6.79
N GLY A 82 -9.28 12.25 8.12
CA GLY A 82 -8.24 11.69 8.98
C GLY A 82 -8.64 10.33 9.53
N ILE A 83 -7.76 9.33 9.39
CA ILE A 83 -7.92 7.97 9.95
C ILE A 83 -6.73 7.68 10.86
N GLU A 84 -6.95 7.50 12.15
CA GLU A 84 -5.95 7.00 13.09
C GLU A 84 -5.85 5.48 13.02
N VAL A 85 -4.66 4.96 12.68
CA VAL A 85 -4.33 3.56 12.93
C VAL A 85 -3.89 3.44 14.38
N CYS A 86 -4.72 2.78 15.18
CA CYS A 86 -4.54 2.70 16.62
C CYS A 86 -3.43 1.73 17.05
N GLN A 87 -2.93 1.92 18.27
CA GLN A 87 -1.93 1.08 18.95
C GLN A 87 -0.57 1.06 18.23
N SER A 88 -0.17 2.19 17.65
CA SER A 88 1.07 2.32 16.88
C SER A 88 2.37 2.22 17.69
N LEU A 89 2.31 2.42 19.01
CA LEU A 89 3.39 2.09 19.96
C LEU A 89 3.18 0.75 20.68
N GLY A 90 2.12 0.02 20.34
CA GLY A 90 1.83 -1.31 20.84
C GLY A 90 2.60 -2.43 20.11
N LYS A 91 2.08 -3.65 20.19
CA LYS A 91 2.67 -4.81 19.52
C LYS A 91 2.57 -4.64 18.00
N GLU A 92 3.69 -4.87 17.30
CA GLU A 92 3.78 -4.73 15.84
C GLU A 92 2.71 -5.52 15.09
N SER A 93 2.46 -6.77 15.49
CA SER A 93 1.46 -7.61 14.82
C SER A 93 0.06 -6.99 14.90
N THR A 94 -0.30 -6.43 16.06
CA THR A 94 -1.60 -5.79 16.26
C THR A 94 -1.70 -4.51 15.42
N PHE A 95 -0.65 -3.70 15.38
CA PHE A 95 -0.62 -2.51 14.53
C PHE A 95 -0.78 -2.86 13.05
N LEU A 96 -0.12 -3.93 12.57
CA LEU A 96 -0.25 -4.38 11.18
C LEU A 96 -1.67 -4.85 10.86
N GLU A 97 -2.37 -5.50 11.80
CA GLU A 97 -3.78 -5.87 11.66
C GLU A 97 -4.67 -4.63 11.60
N ASN A 98 -4.46 -3.66 12.50
CA ASN A 98 -5.18 -2.38 12.54
C ASN A 98 -4.97 -1.58 11.24
N GLU A 99 -3.76 -1.60 10.67
CA GLU A 99 -3.46 -1.01 9.36
C GLU A 99 -4.36 -1.61 8.27
N GLN A 100 -4.55 -2.93 8.24
CA GLN A 100 -5.40 -3.57 7.24
C GLN A 100 -6.87 -3.15 7.36
N GLU A 101 -7.40 -3.01 8.58
CA GLU A 101 -8.75 -2.48 8.80
C GLU A 101 -8.85 -1.01 8.36
N ALA A 102 -7.83 -0.19 8.64
CA ALA A 102 -7.79 1.20 8.19
C ALA A 102 -7.75 1.30 6.66
N PHE A 103 -7.05 0.39 5.96
CA PHE A 103 -7.05 0.34 4.50
C PHE A 103 -8.40 -0.10 3.91
N LYS A 104 -9.15 -0.99 4.58
CA LYS A 104 -10.53 -1.33 4.18
C LYS A 104 -11.47 -0.13 4.32
N LEU A 105 -11.35 0.62 5.42
CA LEU A 105 -12.09 1.86 5.62
C LEU A 105 -11.73 2.90 4.55
N ALA A 106 -10.44 3.13 4.32
CA ALA A 106 -9.96 4.04 3.29
C ALA A 106 -10.45 3.64 1.89
N ALA A 107 -10.49 2.34 1.55
CA ALA A 107 -11.06 1.85 0.29
C ALA A 107 -12.54 2.16 0.16
N SER A 108 -13.30 1.99 1.25
CA SER A 108 -14.72 2.31 1.30
C SER A 108 -14.98 3.80 1.14
N LEU A 109 -14.14 4.66 1.76
CA LEU A 109 -14.19 6.11 1.60
C LEU A 109 -13.78 6.54 0.19
N CYS A 110 -12.75 5.94 -0.38
CA CYS A 110 -12.35 6.16 -1.77
C CYS A 110 -13.50 5.86 -2.73
N LYS A 111 -14.20 4.73 -2.55
CA LYS A 111 -15.38 4.38 -3.33
C LYS A 111 -16.52 5.38 -3.12
N LYS A 112 -16.82 5.73 -1.86
CA LYS A 112 -17.90 6.66 -1.48
C LYS A 112 -17.73 8.04 -2.11
N TYR A 113 -16.50 8.55 -2.19
CA TYR A 113 -16.21 9.91 -2.64
C TYR A 113 -15.59 9.98 -4.05
N GLY A 114 -15.49 8.87 -4.76
CA GLY A 114 -14.90 8.84 -6.10
C GLY A 114 -13.40 9.17 -6.13
N LEU A 115 -12.68 8.90 -5.03
CA LEU A 115 -11.23 9.10 -4.96
C LEU A 115 -10.51 7.88 -5.52
N ASN A 116 -9.78 8.05 -6.62
CA ASN A 116 -8.95 6.98 -7.17
C ASN A 116 -7.64 6.85 -6.36
N PRO A 117 -7.38 5.69 -5.70
CA PRO A 117 -6.18 5.51 -4.88
C PRO A 117 -4.90 5.79 -5.68
N SER A 118 -4.19 6.82 -5.26
CA SER A 118 -2.91 7.24 -5.82
C SER A 118 -2.13 8.01 -4.76
N VAL A 119 -0.84 8.21 -4.98
CA VAL A 119 0.02 8.88 -3.99
C VAL A 119 -0.41 10.32 -3.68
N SER A 120 -1.18 10.97 -4.57
CA SER A 120 -1.74 12.31 -4.32
C SER A 120 -2.99 12.30 -3.43
N VAL A 121 -3.70 11.16 -3.34
CA VAL A 121 -4.88 10.97 -2.48
C VAL A 121 -4.47 10.66 -1.03
N PHE A 122 -3.26 10.16 -0.81
CA PHE A 122 -2.74 9.81 0.52
C PHE A 122 -1.51 10.65 0.90
N PRO A 123 -1.64 11.96 1.18
CA PRO A 123 -0.54 12.72 1.76
C PRO A 123 -0.26 12.19 3.17
N LEU A 124 1.02 12.16 3.56
CA LEU A 124 1.42 11.83 4.93
C LEU A 124 1.29 13.06 5.81
N HIS A 125 0.98 12.89 7.09
CA HIS A 125 0.89 14.02 8.03
C HIS A 125 2.20 14.82 8.11
N ARG A 126 3.34 14.14 8.08
CA ARG A 126 4.68 14.75 7.98
C ARG A 126 4.95 15.55 6.70
N GLU A 127 4.12 15.43 5.67
CA GLU A 127 4.17 16.30 4.49
C GLU A 127 3.31 17.57 4.65
N LEU A 128 2.49 17.65 5.70
CA LEU A 128 1.54 18.73 5.97
C LEU A 128 1.96 19.62 7.15
N SER A 129 2.67 19.06 8.13
CA SER A 129 3.21 19.75 9.31
C SER A 129 4.48 19.07 9.83
N ALA A 130 5.21 19.72 10.73
CA ALA A 130 6.40 19.15 11.38
C ALA A 130 5.99 18.06 12.39
N THR A 131 6.07 16.79 11.99
CA THR A 131 5.73 15.61 12.80
C THR A 131 6.42 14.37 12.22
N ASP A 132 6.58 13.33 13.04
CA ASP A 132 7.03 12.01 12.58
C ASP A 132 5.89 11.14 12.03
N CYS A 133 4.63 11.57 12.19
CA CYS A 133 3.45 10.83 11.76
C CYS A 133 3.39 10.67 10.22
N PRO A 134 3.14 9.45 9.69
CA PRO A 134 2.86 8.19 10.42
C PRO A 134 4.16 7.44 10.79
N HIS A 135 4.54 7.46 12.06
CA HIS A 135 5.87 7.00 12.52
C HIS A 135 6.09 5.49 12.33
N ARG A 136 5.09 4.67 12.67
CA ARG A 136 5.18 3.21 12.63
C ARG A 136 5.07 2.69 11.21
N SER A 137 4.13 3.20 10.42
CA SER A 137 4.06 2.90 8.99
C SER A 137 5.34 3.33 8.28
N PHE A 138 5.92 4.47 8.65
CA PHE A 138 7.20 4.95 8.10
C PHE A 138 8.35 4.01 8.44
N ALA A 139 8.46 3.58 9.70
CA ALA A 139 9.49 2.65 10.14
C ALA A 139 9.40 1.29 9.45
N LEU A 140 8.19 0.78 9.20
CA LEU A 140 7.95 -0.57 8.67
C LEU A 140 7.96 -0.64 7.14
N HIS A 141 7.48 0.40 6.44
CA HIS A 141 7.09 0.28 5.02
C HIS A 141 7.89 1.14 4.04
N GLY A 142 9.08 1.59 4.43
CA GLY A 142 10.05 2.12 3.47
C GLY A 142 10.91 3.28 3.93
N LYS A 143 10.75 3.77 5.18
CA LYS A 143 11.54 4.85 5.78
C LYS A 143 11.73 6.07 4.87
N ALA A 144 10.77 6.30 3.98
CA ALA A 144 10.74 7.36 2.99
C ALA A 144 9.28 7.66 2.63
N ASN A 145 8.94 8.92 2.41
CA ASN A 145 7.56 9.33 2.13
C ASN A 145 6.98 8.59 0.92
N ALA A 146 7.74 8.51 -0.16
CA ALA A 146 7.32 7.80 -1.37
C ALA A 146 7.00 6.32 -1.09
N GLY A 147 7.81 5.64 -0.27
CA GLY A 147 7.62 4.23 0.07
C GLY A 147 6.30 4.00 0.83
N VAL A 148 6.05 4.79 1.88
CA VAL A 148 4.83 4.69 2.68
C VAL A 148 3.57 4.99 1.87
N LYS A 149 3.60 6.07 1.06
CA LYS A 149 2.44 6.47 0.25
C LYS A 149 2.08 5.41 -0.77
N SER A 150 3.07 4.80 -1.41
CA SER A 150 2.83 3.71 -2.35
C SER A 150 2.39 2.43 -1.66
N TYR A 151 2.90 2.14 -0.45
CA TYR A 151 2.35 1.08 0.38
C TYR A 151 0.86 1.32 0.65
N TYR A 152 0.47 2.52 1.12
CA TYR A 152 -0.95 2.89 1.32
C TYR A 152 -1.79 2.69 0.06
N VAL A 153 -1.33 3.21 -1.08
CA VAL A 153 -2.01 3.00 -2.38
C VAL A 153 -2.20 1.51 -2.66
N SER A 154 -1.15 0.70 -2.50
CA SER A 154 -1.23 -0.74 -2.77
C SER A 154 -2.24 -1.46 -1.87
N GLN A 155 -2.26 -1.12 -0.58
CA GLN A 155 -3.14 -1.76 0.40
C GLN A 155 -4.60 -1.32 0.21
N VAL A 156 -4.85 -0.04 -0.08
CA VAL A 156 -6.20 0.44 -0.37
C VAL A 156 -6.73 -0.16 -1.67
N GLN A 157 -5.91 -0.22 -2.72
CA GLN A 157 -6.30 -0.84 -4.00
C GLN A 157 -6.66 -2.33 -3.86
N LYS A 158 -5.96 -3.07 -2.99
CA LYS A 158 -6.29 -4.47 -2.65
C LYS A 158 -7.75 -4.63 -2.21
N TYR A 159 -8.29 -3.65 -1.47
CA TYR A 159 -9.68 -3.68 -0.99
C TYR A 159 -10.69 -3.02 -1.94
N MET A 160 -10.23 -2.29 -2.95
CA MET A 160 -11.11 -1.78 -4.01
C MET A 160 -11.42 -2.81 -5.10
N GLY A 161 -10.68 -3.92 -5.17
CA GLY A 161 -10.63 -4.84 -6.32
C GLY A 161 -11.09 -6.28 -6.09
N ASN A 162 -11.99 -6.57 -5.15
CA ASN A 162 -12.70 -7.85 -5.04
C ASN A 162 -14.22 -7.64 -5.08
N THR A 163 -14.74 -7.37 -6.27
CA THR A 163 -16.11 -7.76 -6.63
C THR A 163 -16.00 -8.93 -7.60
N SER A 164 -15.83 -10.13 -7.04
CA SER A 164 -16.36 -11.32 -7.71
C SER A 164 -17.86 -11.13 -7.78
N ASN A 165 -18.33 -10.82 -8.98
CA ASN A 165 -19.73 -10.88 -9.38
C ASN A 165 -20.33 -12.22 -8.96
N THR A 166 -21.34 -12.18 -8.09
CA THR A 166 -22.51 -13.04 -8.24
C THR A 166 -23.54 -12.29 -9.07
N GLY A 167 -23.80 -12.82 -10.27
CA GLY A 167 -25.06 -12.65 -11.01
C GLY A 167 -25.35 -11.29 -11.65
N SER A 168 -25.12 -11.18 -12.95
CA SER A 168 -26.22 -11.16 -13.93
C SER A 168 -25.68 -10.96 -15.35
N ASN A 169 -26.20 -11.77 -16.25
CA ASN A 169 -26.04 -11.72 -17.69
C ASN A 169 -26.29 -10.31 -18.26
N SER A 170 -25.42 -9.86 -19.16
CA SER A 170 -25.88 -9.52 -20.52
C SER A 170 -24.74 -9.59 -21.52
N SER A 171 -25.04 -10.26 -22.62
CA SER A 171 -24.20 -10.53 -23.77
C SER A 171 -23.95 -9.29 -24.63
N SER A 172 -22.69 -9.02 -24.96
CA SER A 172 -22.32 -8.53 -26.30
C SER A 172 -20.86 -8.91 -26.61
N LYS A 173 -20.70 -9.59 -27.75
CA LYS A 173 -19.45 -10.09 -28.35
C LYS A 173 -18.81 -8.95 -29.20
N PRO A 174 -17.62 -9.11 -29.80
CA PRO A 174 -16.41 -8.42 -29.39
C PRO A 174 -15.87 -7.46 -30.48
N SER A 175 -15.29 -6.34 -30.08
CA SER A 175 -14.36 -5.59 -30.93
C SER A 175 -13.02 -5.46 -30.23
N LYS A 176 -11.98 -6.07 -30.81
CA LYS A 176 -10.55 -5.94 -30.44
C LYS A 176 -9.80 -5.52 -31.73
N PRO A 177 -8.58 -4.95 -31.69
CA PRO A 177 -7.78 -4.43 -30.56
C PRO A 177 -7.15 -3.03 -30.80
N SER A 178 -6.85 -2.26 -29.73
CA SER A 178 -5.55 -1.57 -29.46
C SER A 178 -5.70 -0.71 -28.18
N ALA A 179 -5.19 -1.10 -27.00
CA ALA A 179 -3.82 -0.94 -26.47
C ALA A 179 -3.58 0.37 -25.68
N SER A 180 -3.69 0.29 -24.34
CA SER A 180 -2.82 0.99 -23.38
C SER A 180 -2.96 0.41 -21.96
N THR A 181 -2.69 -0.89 -21.76
CA THR A 181 -2.62 -1.52 -20.42
C THR A 181 -1.20 -1.44 -19.85
N GLY A 182 -0.65 -0.24 -19.71
CA GLY A 182 0.63 -0.03 -19.04
C GLY A 182 0.47 0.01 -17.52
N ILE A 183 1.39 -0.61 -16.78
CA ILE A 183 1.55 -0.38 -15.34
C ILE A 183 2.39 0.89 -15.11
N SER A 184 2.23 1.54 -13.95
CA SER A 184 3.06 2.70 -13.57
C SER A 184 4.55 2.35 -13.55
N ILE A 185 5.40 3.30 -13.93
CA ILE A 185 6.86 3.21 -13.84
C ILE A 185 7.28 3.96 -12.58
N ASP A 186 7.04 3.36 -11.43
CA ASP A 186 7.28 3.96 -10.11
C ASP A 186 8.52 3.39 -9.41
N GLY A 187 9.18 2.39 -10.00
CA GLY A 187 10.34 1.73 -9.42
C GLY A 187 10.02 0.80 -8.25
N MET A 188 8.74 0.50 -8.02
CA MET A 188 8.29 -0.28 -6.89
C MET A 188 7.79 -1.65 -7.33
N TRP A 189 8.31 -2.70 -6.68
CA TRP A 189 7.93 -4.07 -7.02
C TRP A 189 6.70 -4.49 -6.22
N GLY A 190 5.56 -3.88 -6.57
CA GLY A 190 4.25 -4.14 -5.97
C GLY A 190 3.38 -5.10 -6.78
N ILE A 191 2.13 -5.23 -6.35
CA ILE A 191 1.13 -6.16 -6.90
C ILE A 191 0.93 -5.96 -8.41
N ALA A 192 0.86 -4.71 -8.90
CA ALA A 192 0.68 -4.43 -10.33
C ALA A 192 1.86 -4.95 -11.16
N THR A 193 3.09 -4.67 -10.71
CA THR A 193 4.33 -5.19 -11.32
C THR A 193 4.34 -6.72 -11.32
N THR A 194 3.95 -7.34 -10.20
CA THR A 194 3.92 -8.81 -10.07
C THR A 194 2.83 -9.45 -10.94
N LYS A 195 1.60 -8.94 -10.95
CA LYS A 195 0.53 -9.42 -11.86
C LYS A 195 0.97 -9.30 -13.31
N ARG A 196 1.65 -8.20 -13.65
CA ARG A 196 2.14 -7.97 -15.01
C ARG A 196 3.27 -8.94 -15.40
N LEU A 197 4.18 -9.25 -14.48
CA LEU A 197 5.20 -10.30 -14.64
C LEU A 197 4.54 -11.66 -14.82
N GLN A 198 3.61 -12.02 -13.94
CA GLN A 198 2.90 -13.29 -13.98
C GLN A 198 2.15 -13.47 -15.30
N LYS A 199 1.48 -12.42 -15.77
CA LYS A 199 0.87 -12.38 -17.11
C LYS A 199 1.87 -12.63 -18.23
N TYR A 200 3.02 -11.92 -18.19
CA TYR A 200 4.04 -12.03 -19.22
C TYR A 200 4.73 -13.41 -19.25
N LEU A 201 4.88 -14.02 -18.08
CA LEU A 201 5.59 -15.29 -17.88
C LEU A 201 4.66 -16.51 -17.91
N GLY A 202 3.34 -16.30 -18.00
CA GLY A 202 2.36 -17.38 -18.08
C GLY A 202 2.18 -18.15 -16.76
N THR A 203 2.35 -17.49 -15.62
CA THR A 203 2.12 -18.08 -14.29
C THR A 203 0.78 -17.62 -13.71
N THR A 204 0.35 -18.24 -12.59
CA THR A 204 -0.80 -17.76 -11.80
C THR A 204 -0.68 -16.26 -11.52
N GLN A 205 -1.75 -15.51 -11.77
CA GLN A 205 -1.78 -14.05 -11.77
C GLN A 205 -2.37 -13.47 -10.47
N ASP A 206 -1.91 -14.00 -9.34
CA ASP A 206 -2.39 -13.66 -7.99
C ASP A 206 -1.78 -12.35 -7.44
N GLY A 207 -0.74 -11.83 -8.09
CA GLY A 207 -0.04 -10.62 -7.66
C GLY A 207 0.92 -10.83 -6.49
N VAL A 208 1.24 -12.07 -6.14
CA VAL A 208 2.09 -12.43 -4.99
C VAL A 208 3.40 -13.07 -5.47
N ILE A 209 4.51 -12.64 -4.87
CA ILE A 209 5.78 -13.37 -4.94
C ILE A 209 5.83 -14.30 -3.73
N SER A 210 5.31 -15.52 -3.88
CA SER A 210 5.10 -16.47 -2.79
C SER A 210 6.41 -17.04 -2.21
N HIS A 211 6.36 -17.49 -0.94
CA HIS A 211 7.39 -18.30 -0.29
C HIS A 211 8.81 -17.73 -0.34
N GLN A 212 8.93 -16.44 -0.04
CA GLN A 212 10.21 -15.76 0.03
C GLN A 212 10.74 -15.75 1.46
N TYR A 213 12.07 -15.81 1.61
CA TYR A 213 12.71 -15.49 2.88
C TYR A 213 13.07 -14.00 2.91
N LYS A 214 12.78 -13.31 4.01
CA LYS A 214 13.05 -11.87 4.13
C LYS A 214 14.54 -11.64 4.33
N GLN A 215 15.16 -10.96 3.36
CA GLN A 215 16.58 -10.61 3.37
C GLN A 215 16.77 -9.15 2.96
N LYS A 216 17.95 -8.59 3.26
CA LYS A 216 18.28 -7.21 2.85
C LYS A 216 18.13 -6.95 1.34
N TYR A 217 18.24 -8.01 0.52
CA TYR A 217 18.20 -7.97 -0.94
C TYR A 217 16.79 -7.81 -1.52
N ASN A 218 15.77 -8.38 -0.85
CA ASN A 218 14.41 -8.53 -1.38
C ASN A 218 13.32 -7.94 -0.47
N GLN A 219 13.70 -7.34 0.66
CA GLN A 219 12.75 -6.72 1.61
C GLN A 219 11.85 -5.64 1.00
N ASN A 220 12.25 -5.05 -0.13
CA ASN A 220 11.48 -4.02 -0.84
C ASN A 220 10.67 -4.58 -2.02
N ILE A 221 10.47 -5.90 -2.10
CA ILE A 221 9.44 -6.49 -2.93
C ILE A 221 8.13 -6.43 -2.16
N TYR A 222 7.36 -5.35 -2.36
CA TYR A 222 6.12 -5.08 -1.62
C TYR A 222 5.02 -6.14 -1.82
N SER A 223 5.09 -6.90 -2.92
CA SER A 223 4.20 -8.04 -3.18
C SER A 223 4.75 -9.39 -2.70
N ALA A 224 5.87 -9.43 -1.99
CA ALA A 224 6.43 -10.68 -1.49
C ALA A 224 5.66 -11.19 -0.27
N GLN A 225 5.31 -12.46 -0.32
CA GLN A 225 4.89 -13.21 0.86
C GLN A 225 6.15 -13.76 1.52
N PHE A 226 6.48 -13.24 2.68
CA PHE A 226 7.62 -13.72 3.46
C PHE A 226 7.19 -14.83 4.41
N ASP A 227 7.81 -16.00 4.30
CA ASP A 227 7.59 -17.14 5.19
C ASP A 227 8.89 -17.96 5.38
N LYS A 228 8.77 -19.12 6.04
CA LYS A 228 9.88 -20.02 6.39
C LYS A 228 9.89 -21.31 5.56
N THR A 229 9.01 -21.44 4.58
CA THR A 229 8.81 -22.71 3.84
C THR A 229 9.88 -22.95 2.78
N LEU A 230 10.50 -21.88 2.27
CA LEU A 230 11.54 -21.91 1.22
C LEU A 230 11.12 -22.65 -0.06
N ILE A 231 9.82 -22.79 -0.32
CA ILE A 231 9.28 -23.46 -1.53
C ILE A 231 9.62 -22.66 -2.80
N GLY A 232 9.71 -21.34 -2.67
CA GLY A 232 9.98 -20.40 -3.75
C GLY A 232 8.77 -20.14 -4.67
N SER A 233 8.79 -18.97 -5.31
CA SER A 233 7.71 -18.51 -6.18
C SER A 233 7.84 -19.02 -7.60
N ASN A 234 6.73 -19.46 -8.19
CA ASN A 234 6.69 -19.88 -9.60
C ASN A 234 7.07 -18.76 -10.58
N VAL A 235 6.70 -17.51 -10.30
CA VAL A 235 7.06 -16.38 -11.17
C VAL A 235 8.56 -16.07 -11.10
N ILE A 236 9.18 -16.17 -9.92
CA ILE A 236 10.63 -16.01 -9.77
C ILE A 236 11.36 -17.16 -10.46
N LYS A 237 10.87 -18.40 -10.31
CA LYS A 237 11.43 -19.58 -10.98
C LYS A 237 11.38 -19.44 -12.50
N ALA A 238 10.30 -18.86 -13.03
CA ALA A 238 10.19 -18.54 -14.46
C ALA A 238 11.19 -17.45 -14.90
N MET A 239 11.39 -16.40 -14.09
CA MET A 239 12.41 -15.37 -14.36
C MET A 239 13.83 -15.97 -14.34
N GLN A 240 14.16 -16.77 -13.33
CA GLN A 240 15.46 -17.45 -13.21
C GLN A 240 15.74 -18.35 -14.42
N LYS A 241 14.74 -19.13 -14.89
CA LYS A 241 14.87 -19.96 -16.10
C LYS A 241 15.26 -19.15 -17.33
N ARG A 242 14.57 -18.03 -17.56
CA ARG A 242 14.84 -17.14 -18.70
C ARG A 242 16.20 -16.44 -18.59
N LEU A 243 16.53 -15.92 -17.41
CA LEU A 243 17.85 -15.34 -17.13
C LEU A 243 18.98 -16.35 -17.35
N LYS A 244 18.77 -17.62 -16.94
CA LYS A 244 19.74 -18.70 -17.14
C LYS A 244 19.92 -19.05 -18.62
N ALA A 245 18.83 -19.10 -19.39
CA ALA A 245 18.88 -19.30 -20.84
C ALA A 245 19.64 -18.18 -21.60
N LYS A 246 19.70 -16.97 -21.03
CA LYS A 246 20.51 -15.85 -21.54
C LYS A 246 21.96 -15.82 -21.02
N GLY A 247 22.37 -16.78 -20.19
CA GLY A 247 23.69 -16.76 -19.54
C GLY A 247 23.87 -15.65 -18.50
N LEU A 248 22.77 -15.07 -18.00
CA LEU A 248 22.80 -13.98 -17.01
C LEU A 248 22.72 -14.49 -15.57
N TYR A 249 22.27 -15.73 -15.37
CA TYR A 249 22.07 -16.34 -14.06
C TYR A 249 22.65 -17.76 -14.01
N SER A 250 23.50 -18.03 -13.03
CA SER A 250 24.14 -19.34 -12.82
C SER A 250 23.58 -20.12 -11.62
N GLY A 251 22.76 -19.48 -10.78
CA GLY A 251 22.20 -20.10 -9.58
C GLY A 251 21.11 -21.14 -9.84
N ASP A 252 20.52 -21.60 -8.73
CA ASP A 252 19.46 -22.61 -8.73
C ASP A 252 18.12 -22.04 -9.18
N LEU A 253 17.30 -22.89 -9.80
CA LEU A 253 15.94 -22.53 -10.20
C LEU A 253 14.97 -22.76 -9.04
N ASP A 254 15.28 -22.17 -7.89
CA ASP A 254 14.61 -22.39 -6.61
C ASP A 254 13.32 -21.57 -6.44
N GLY A 255 13.15 -20.49 -7.20
CA GLY A 255 12.05 -19.54 -7.04
C GLY A 255 12.27 -18.52 -5.92
N LEU A 256 13.48 -18.42 -5.37
CA LEU A 256 13.83 -17.43 -4.36
C LEU A 256 14.49 -16.21 -5.01
N CYS A 257 13.99 -15.03 -4.67
CA CYS A 257 14.54 -13.76 -5.13
C CYS A 257 15.72 -13.33 -4.24
N GLY A 258 16.74 -14.18 -4.15
CA GLY A 258 17.97 -13.91 -3.41
C GLY A 258 18.94 -12.97 -4.14
N GLN A 259 20.08 -12.67 -3.52
CA GLN A 259 21.07 -11.71 -4.06
C GLN A 259 21.54 -12.05 -5.49
N SER A 260 21.75 -13.33 -5.79
CA SER A 260 22.15 -13.78 -7.13
C SER A 260 21.07 -13.50 -8.18
N THR A 261 19.80 -13.76 -7.84
CA THR A 261 18.64 -13.44 -8.70
C THR A 261 18.54 -11.93 -8.93
N VAL A 262 18.70 -11.11 -7.87
CA VAL A 262 18.67 -9.64 -7.96
C VAL A 262 19.80 -9.12 -8.86
N LYS A 263 21.04 -9.59 -8.68
CA LYS A 263 22.17 -9.20 -9.55
C LYS A 263 21.94 -9.58 -11.00
N ALA A 264 21.38 -10.76 -11.27
CA ALA A 264 21.06 -11.17 -12.62
C ALA A 264 20.01 -10.27 -13.29
N LEU A 265 18.98 -9.86 -12.55
CA LEU A 265 18.01 -8.88 -13.03
C LEU A 265 18.66 -7.52 -13.30
N GLN A 266 19.47 -7.02 -12.37
CA GLN A 266 20.20 -5.76 -12.55
C GLN A 266 21.11 -5.79 -13.78
N LYS A 267 21.82 -6.91 -13.98
CA LYS A 267 22.63 -7.15 -15.18
C LYS A 267 21.78 -7.14 -16.44
N ALA A 268 20.64 -7.84 -16.44
CA ALA A 268 19.73 -7.91 -17.58
C ALA A 268 19.15 -6.55 -17.98
N PHE A 269 18.86 -5.69 -17.00
CA PHE A 269 18.31 -4.34 -17.21
C PHE A 269 19.38 -3.25 -17.36
N GLY A 270 20.67 -3.58 -17.31
CA GLY A 270 21.75 -2.61 -17.44
C GLY A 270 21.82 -1.59 -16.30
N THR A 271 21.38 -1.96 -15.10
CA THR A 271 21.45 -1.10 -13.91
C THR A 271 22.60 -1.51 -12.99
N THR A 272 22.93 -0.69 -11.99
CA THR A 272 23.92 -1.01 -10.95
C THR A 272 23.66 -2.40 -10.35
N GLN A 273 24.70 -3.24 -10.28
CA GLN A 273 24.63 -4.64 -9.86
C GLN A 273 25.02 -4.83 -8.38
N ASP A 274 24.39 -4.05 -7.49
CA ASP A 274 24.66 -4.10 -6.04
C ASP A 274 24.00 -5.31 -5.33
N GLY A 275 23.10 -6.02 -6.02
CA GLY A 275 22.36 -7.15 -5.49
C GLY A 275 21.27 -6.79 -4.49
N VAL A 276 20.84 -5.53 -4.42
CA VAL A 276 19.79 -5.04 -3.53
C VAL A 276 18.67 -4.35 -4.32
N ILE A 277 17.42 -4.70 -4.01
CA ILE A 277 16.26 -3.95 -4.50
C ILE A 277 16.03 -2.78 -3.55
N SER A 278 16.31 -1.55 -4.00
CA SER A 278 15.97 -0.32 -3.28
C SER A 278 14.44 -0.13 -3.17
N PRO A 279 13.93 0.64 -2.18
CA PRO A 279 12.49 0.94 -2.06
C PRO A 279 11.87 1.48 -3.36
N VAL A 280 12.60 2.38 -4.02
CA VAL A 280 12.37 2.82 -5.40
C VAL A 280 13.60 2.42 -6.21
N SER A 281 13.48 1.36 -7.00
CA SER A 281 14.60 0.71 -7.68
C SER A 281 14.61 1.06 -9.16
N ASN A 282 15.74 1.55 -9.66
CA ASN A 282 15.98 1.74 -11.09
C ASN A 282 15.81 0.44 -11.89
N MET A 283 16.18 -0.70 -11.30
CA MET A 283 15.97 -2.02 -11.90
C MET A 283 14.48 -2.31 -12.08
N VAL A 284 13.67 -2.02 -11.06
CA VAL A 284 12.22 -2.22 -11.14
C VAL A 284 11.58 -1.23 -12.12
N SER A 285 12.02 0.03 -12.15
CA SER A 285 11.56 1.00 -13.16
C SER A 285 11.84 0.53 -14.58
N ALA A 286 13.04 -0.03 -14.81
CA ALA A 286 13.41 -0.62 -16.10
C ALA A 286 12.55 -1.86 -16.42
N MET A 287 12.29 -2.71 -15.43
CA MET A 287 11.40 -3.86 -15.56
C MET A 287 9.97 -3.45 -15.91
N GLN A 288 9.41 -2.42 -15.26
CA GLN A 288 8.08 -1.89 -15.56
C GLN A 288 8.00 -1.33 -16.98
N LYS A 289 9.01 -0.56 -17.42
CA LYS A 289 9.13 -0.09 -18.82
C LYS A 289 9.15 -1.26 -19.80
N ALA A 290 9.96 -2.27 -19.53
CA ALA A 290 10.07 -3.46 -20.37
C ALA A 290 8.75 -4.24 -20.43
N LEU A 291 8.07 -4.39 -19.30
CA LEU A 291 6.76 -5.04 -19.23
C LEU A 291 5.69 -4.26 -20.00
N ASN A 292 5.65 -2.94 -19.89
CA ASN A 292 4.71 -2.12 -20.68
C ASN A 292 4.89 -2.33 -22.18
N ASN A 293 6.12 -2.58 -22.61
CA ASN A 293 6.47 -2.85 -24.00
C ASN A 293 6.45 -4.33 -24.38
N ASN A 294 6.10 -5.26 -23.47
CA ASN A 294 6.21 -6.71 -23.67
C ASN A 294 7.62 -7.18 -24.12
N LYS A 295 8.67 -6.57 -23.58
CA LYS A 295 10.07 -6.80 -24.00
C LYS A 295 11.00 -6.95 -22.79
N LEU A 296 10.77 -7.96 -21.94
CA LEU A 296 11.77 -8.31 -20.92
C LEU A 296 13.08 -8.73 -21.62
N PRO A 297 14.25 -8.33 -21.11
CA PRO A 297 15.55 -8.63 -21.74
C PRO A 297 16.01 -10.08 -21.55
N PHE A 298 15.17 -10.93 -20.95
CA PHE A 298 15.43 -12.35 -20.69
C PHE A 298 14.23 -13.24 -21.06
#